data_AF-A0AAD8A256-F1
#
_entry.id   AF-A0AAD8A256-F1
#
_cell.length_a   1.000
_cell.length_b   1.000
_cell.length_c   1.000
_cell.angle_alpha   90.00
_cell.angle_beta   90.00
_cell.angle_gamma   90.00
#
_symmetry.space_group_name_H-M   'P 1'
#
loop_
_entity.id
_entity.type
_entity.pdbx_description
1 polymer ?
#
loop_
_entity_poly.entity_id
_entity_poly.type
_entity_poly.pdbx_seq_one_letter_code
_entity_poly.pdbx_strand_id
1 'polypeptide(L)'
;MNVHMNAGQTTDDNNDGEMSLVMLKKYINYCRRNCGPRLSESAGEKLKNRYVLMRSGTKEYEHETEKRLSIPITVRQLEAVIRIAESLAKMQLQPFATESHVNEALRLFQVSTLDAAMSGSLAGAEGFTTEEDHEMLMRIEKQLKRRFAIGSQVSEHNIVQDFLKQKYPERAIYKVIHTMIRRGELQHRMQRKMLFRLA
;
A
#
# COMPACT_ATOMS: atom_id res chain seq x y z
N MET A 1 24.88 -27.08 -40.76
CA MET A 1 23.99 -26.68 -39.65
C MET A 1 24.83 -26.04 -38.58
N ASN A 2 24.93 -24.70 -38.58
CA ASN A 2 25.67 -23.96 -37.55
C ASN A 2 24.77 -23.82 -36.31
N VAL A 3 25.05 -24.62 -35.30
CA VAL A 3 24.43 -24.50 -33.98
C VAL A 3 25.22 -23.44 -33.22
N HIS A 4 24.60 -22.27 -32.98
CA HIS A 4 25.18 -21.20 -32.18
C HIS A 4 25.35 -21.65 -30.72
N MET A 5 26.57 -22.02 -30.35
CA MET A 5 27.04 -22.18 -28.97
C MET A 5 27.36 -20.81 -28.40
N ASN A 6 26.37 -20.09 -27.87
CA ASN A 6 26.58 -18.82 -27.15
C ASN A 6 26.42 -19.03 -25.64
N ALA A 7 27.27 -19.89 -25.07
CA ALA A 7 27.24 -20.27 -23.65
C ALA A 7 28.51 -19.81 -22.89
N GLY A 8 29.18 -18.74 -23.32
CA GLY A 8 30.53 -18.43 -22.82
C GLY A 8 30.96 -16.96 -22.78
N GLN A 9 30.05 -15.98 -22.88
CA GLN A 9 30.42 -14.58 -22.65
C GLN A 9 29.45 -13.93 -21.67
N THR A 10 29.57 -14.31 -20.40
CA THR A 10 29.30 -13.35 -19.33
C THR A 10 30.55 -12.48 -19.23
N THR A 11 30.44 -11.24 -19.65
CA THR A 11 31.44 -10.20 -19.39
C THR A 11 31.67 -10.15 -17.88
N ASP A 12 32.81 -10.66 -17.43
CA ASP A 12 33.33 -10.40 -16.08
C ASP A 12 33.82 -8.95 -16.07
N ASP A 13 32.88 -8.01 -16.03
CA ASP A 13 33.17 -6.66 -15.57
C ASP A 13 33.37 -6.76 -14.06
N ASN A 14 34.63 -6.96 -13.66
CA ASN A 14 35.07 -6.88 -12.26
C ASN A 14 34.96 -5.43 -11.80
N ASN A 15 33.73 -5.00 -11.49
CA ASN A 15 33.45 -3.84 -10.65
C ASN A 15 33.70 -4.29 -9.20
N ASP A 16 34.61 -3.62 -8.47
CA ASP A 16 34.92 -3.95 -7.07
C ASP A 16 33.62 -3.95 -6.24
N GLY A 17 33.14 -5.15 -5.89
CA GLY A 17 31.92 -5.36 -5.09
C GLY A 17 30.75 -6.03 -5.84
N GLU A 18 30.81 -6.19 -7.16
CA GLU A 18 29.77 -6.89 -7.90
C GLU A 18 30.04 -8.40 -7.94
N MET A 19 29.17 -9.16 -7.27
CA MET A 19 29.28 -10.61 -7.20
C MET A 19 28.62 -11.24 -8.43
N SER A 20 29.36 -12.09 -9.17
CA SER A 20 28.84 -12.79 -10.35
C SER A 20 27.52 -13.52 -10.04
N LEU A 21 26.55 -13.45 -10.95
CA LEU A 21 25.25 -14.10 -10.82
C LEU A 21 25.36 -15.61 -10.56
N VAL A 22 26.38 -16.26 -11.11
CA VAL A 22 26.65 -17.68 -10.90
C VAL A 22 27.05 -17.94 -9.45
N MET A 23 27.90 -17.09 -8.88
CA MET A 23 28.33 -17.17 -7.49
C MET A 23 27.16 -16.89 -6.53
N LEU A 24 26.36 -15.85 -6.80
CA LEU A 24 25.20 -15.50 -5.98
C LEU A 24 24.18 -16.64 -5.92
N LYS A 25 23.87 -17.29 -7.06
CA LYS A 25 22.97 -18.46 -7.10
C LYS A 25 23.48 -19.62 -6.24
N LYS A 26 24.78 -19.92 -6.34
CA LYS A 26 25.42 -20.97 -5.52
C LYS A 26 25.39 -20.60 -4.03
N TYR A 27 25.69 -19.35 -3.70
CA TYR A 27 25.69 -18.85 -2.33
C TYR A 27 24.30 -18.91 -1.68
N ILE A 28 23.26 -18.47 -2.39
CA ILE A 28 21.87 -18.55 -1.88
C ILE A 28 21.49 -20.02 -1.62
N ASN A 29 21.83 -20.93 -2.52
CA ASN A 29 21.53 -22.36 -2.34
C ASN A 29 22.27 -22.94 -1.13
N TYR A 30 23.54 -22.58 -0.95
CA TYR A 30 24.34 -22.96 0.21
C TYR A 30 23.70 -22.46 1.53
N CYS A 31 23.35 -21.17 1.60
CA CYS A 31 22.74 -20.59 2.79
C CYS A 31 21.39 -21.26 3.13
N ARG A 32 20.56 -21.55 2.12
CA ARG A 32 19.26 -22.21 2.31
C ARG A 32 19.37 -23.64 2.82
N ARG A 33 20.41 -24.38 2.41
CA ARG A 33 20.64 -25.78 2.81
C ARG A 33 21.27 -25.91 4.19
N ASN A 34 22.20 -25.02 4.53
CA ASN A 34 23.08 -25.21 5.67
C ASN A 34 22.71 -24.35 6.89
N CYS A 35 21.94 -23.28 6.71
CA CYS A 35 21.61 -22.34 7.77
C CYS A 35 20.09 -22.23 7.96
N GLY A 36 19.62 -22.66 9.14
CA GLY A 36 18.23 -22.56 9.57
C GLY A 36 18.12 -21.73 10.85
N PRO A 37 18.29 -20.40 10.79
CA PRO A 37 18.37 -19.58 11.99
C PRO A 37 17.11 -19.64 12.83
N ARG A 38 17.29 -19.35 14.12
CA ARG A 38 16.20 -19.17 15.09
C ARG A 38 16.31 -17.82 15.76
N LEU A 39 15.18 -17.27 16.17
CA LEU A 39 15.17 -16.01 16.90
C LEU A 39 15.83 -16.18 18.28
N SER A 40 16.67 -15.23 18.69
CA SER A 40 17.16 -15.19 20.06
C SER A 40 16.04 -14.74 21.02
N GLU A 41 16.14 -15.13 22.28
CA GLU A 41 15.14 -14.77 23.30
C GLU A 41 15.00 -13.24 23.46
N SER A 42 16.13 -12.53 23.52
CA SER A 42 16.15 -11.06 23.59
C SER A 42 15.49 -10.40 22.38
N ALA A 43 15.71 -10.95 21.18
CA ALA A 43 15.11 -10.47 19.94
C ALA A 43 13.58 -10.73 19.93
N GLY A 44 13.13 -11.85 20.49
CA GLY A 44 11.72 -12.18 20.66
C GLY A 44 10.99 -11.22 21.59
N GLU A 45 11.58 -10.90 22.74
CA GLU A 45 10.99 -9.95 23.69
C GLU A 45 10.89 -8.54 23.08
N LYS A 46 11.95 -8.08 22.39
CA LYS A 46 11.94 -6.80 21.68
C LYS A 46 10.85 -6.72 20.62
N LEU A 47 10.70 -7.78 19.82
CA LEU A 47 9.70 -7.84 18.77
C LEU A 47 8.27 -7.80 19.35
N LYS A 48 8.03 -8.52 20.44
CA LYS A 48 6.74 -8.50 21.18
C LYS A 48 6.42 -7.09 21.65
N ASN A 49 7.37 -6.42 22.32
CA ASN A 49 7.16 -5.07 22.85
C ASN A 49 6.87 -4.07 21.72
N ARG A 50 7.59 -4.17 20.60
CA ARG A 50 7.34 -3.30 19.45
C ARG A 50 5.99 -3.55 18.79
N TYR A 51 5.57 -4.82 18.67
CA TYR A 51 4.25 -5.16 18.11
C TYR A 51 3.10 -4.58 18.94
N VAL A 52 3.18 -4.71 20.27
CA VAL A 52 2.17 -4.15 21.17
C VAL A 52 2.07 -2.63 21.01
N LEU A 53 3.23 -1.94 20.98
CA LEU A 53 3.30 -0.49 20.79
C LEU A 53 2.72 -0.03 19.44
N MET A 54 3.04 -0.73 18.35
CA MET A 54 2.49 -0.40 17.04
C MET A 54 0.97 -0.59 17.03
N ARG A 55 0.47 -1.68 17.63
CA ARG A 55 -0.97 -1.98 17.66
C ARG A 55 -1.76 -1.04 18.57
N SER A 56 -1.19 -0.58 19.68
CA SER A 56 -1.83 0.43 20.53
C SER A 56 -1.91 1.78 19.83
N GLY A 57 -0.81 2.23 19.20
CA GLY A 57 -0.79 3.50 18.48
C GLY A 57 -1.78 3.54 17.30
N THR A 58 -1.97 2.43 16.58
CA THR A 58 -3.02 2.31 15.56
C THR A 58 -4.41 2.55 16.16
N LYS A 59 -4.74 1.94 17.31
CA LYS A 59 -6.05 2.09 17.95
C LYS A 59 -6.30 3.52 18.43
N GLU A 60 -5.27 4.15 19.00
CA GLU A 60 -5.33 5.55 19.46
C GLU A 60 -5.60 6.48 18.28
N TYR A 61 -4.86 6.32 17.18
CA TYR A 61 -5.08 7.09 15.95
C TYR A 61 -6.48 6.90 15.37
N GLU A 62 -7.01 5.68 15.36
CA GLU A 62 -8.38 5.41 14.90
C GLU A 62 -9.44 6.09 15.78
N HIS A 63 -9.19 6.19 17.09
CA HIS A 63 -10.06 6.86 18.04
C HIS A 63 -10.03 8.38 17.90
N GLU A 64 -8.84 8.96 17.72
CA GLU A 64 -8.66 10.42 17.60
C GLU A 64 -9.17 10.97 16.28
N THR A 65 -8.97 10.24 15.19
CA THR A 65 -9.25 10.73 13.84
C THR A 65 -10.64 10.32 13.32
N GLU A 66 -11.39 9.49 14.07
CA GLU A 66 -12.61 8.77 13.63
C GLU A 66 -12.46 8.02 12.29
N LYS A 67 -11.23 7.86 11.81
CA LYS A 67 -10.87 7.24 10.55
C LYS A 67 -10.13 5.95 10.85
N ARG A 68 -10.65 4.84 10.32
CA ARG A 68 -9.97 3.55 10.39
C ARG A 68 -8.74 3.55 9.51
N LEU A 69 -7.64 3.03 10.03
CA LEU A 69 -6.45 2.78 9.22
C LEU A 69 -6.78 1.69 8.20
N SER A 70 -6.41 1.92 6.94
CA SER A 70 -6.78 1.03 5.85
C SER A 70 -6.14 -0.37 5.97
N ILE A 71 -5.00 -0.47 6.67
CA ILE A 71 -4.26 -1.71 6.89
C ILE A 71 -4.22 -2.04 8.39
N PRO A 72 -4.98 -3.05 8.87
CA PRO A 72 -4.96 -3.42 10.27
C PRO A 72 -3.66 -4.14 10.65
N ILE A 73 -3.19 -3.92 11.88
CA ILE A 73 -2.02 -4.63 12.41
C ILE A 73 -2.38 -6.03 12.88
N THR A 74 -1.89 -7.06 12.18
CA THR A 74 -2.27 -8.47 12.41
C THR A 74 -1.09 -9.34 12.83
N VAL A 75 -1.38 -10.52 13.42
CA VAL A 75 -0.35 -11.52 13.78
C VAL A 75 0.43 -12.03 12.57
N ARG A 76 -0.15 -11.99 11.36
CA ARG A 76 0.54 -12.35 10.11
C ARG A 76 1.71 -11.41 9.82
N GLN A 77 1.57 -10.13 10.14
CA GLN A 77 2.65 -9.16 9.96
C GLN A 77 3.80 -9.44 10.92
N LEU A 78 3.49 -9.85 12.16
CA LEU A 78 4.52 -10.27 13.12
C LEU A 78 5.32 -11.45 12.57
N GLU A 79 4.64 -12.48 12.06
CA GLU A 79 5.27 -13.64 11.43
C GLU A 79 6.12 -13.25 10.20
N ALA A 80 5.67 -12.25 9.42
CA ALA A 80 6.44 -11.73 8.30
C ALA A 80 7.74 -11.05 8.77
N VAL A 81 7.70 -10.25 9.83
CA VAL A 81 8.90 -9.60 10.39
C VAL A 81 9.88 -10.65 10.94
N ILE A 82 9.39 -11.71 11.59
CA ILE A 82 10.23 -12.84 12.03
C ILE A 82 10.95 -13.46 10.84
N ARG A 83 10.23 -13.77 9.75
CA ARG A 83 10.82 -14.33 8.54
C ARG A 83 11.88 -13.43 7.91
N ILE A 84 11.70 -12.10 7.95
CA ILE A 84 12.69 -11.14 7.45
C ILE A 84 13.94 -11.18 8.33
N ALA A 85 13.79 -11.14 9.66
CA ALA A 85 14.91 -11.20 10.60
C ALA A 85 15.71 -12.52 10.46
N GLU A 86 15.04 -13.65 10.33
CA GLU A 86 15.68 -14.95 10.05
C GLU A 86 16.39 -14.97 8.70
N SER A 87 15.83 -14.31 7.68
CA SER A 87 16.46 -14.21 6.36
C SER A 87 17.75 -13.37 6.40
N LEU A 88 17.75 -12.28 7.17
CA LEU A 88 18.95 -11.45 7.39
C LEU A 88 20.06 -12.24 8.10
N ALA A 89 19.72 -12.98 9.17
CA ALA A 89 20.67 -13.85 9.85
C ALA A 89 21.21 -14.95 8.92
N LYS A 90 20.34 -15.51 8.07
CA LYS A 90 20.71 -16.53 7.08
C LYS A 90 21.69 -16.02 6.03
N MET A 91 21.56 -14.75 5.61
CA MET A 91 22.50 -14.13 4.67
C MET A 91 23.91 -13.99 5.26
N GLN A 92 24.01 -13.84 6.58
CA GLN A 92 25.26 -13.76 7.34
C GLN A 92 25.74 -15.14 7.83
N LEU A 93 25.06 -16.23 7.45
CA LEU A 93 25.30 -17.59 7.92
C LEU A 93 25.27 -17.73 9.46
N GLN A 94 24.55 -16.85 10.15
CA GLN A 94 24.42 -16.89 11.60
C GLN A 94 23.31 -17.87 12.02
N PRO A 95 23.53 -18.72 13.03
CA PRO A 95 22.53 -19.66 13.52
C PRO A 95 21.41 -19.00 14.33
N PHE A 96 21.62 -17.77 14.81
CA PHE A 96 20.64 -17.05 15.62
C PHE A 96 20.38 -15.65 15.06
N ALA A 97 19.10 -15.28 14.96
CA ALA A 97 18.68 -13.93 14.63
C ALA A 97 18.68 -13.08 15.91
N THR A 98 19.69 -12.23 16.02
CA THR A 98 19.86 -11.24 17.09
C THR A 98 18.96 -10.01 16.93
N GLU A 99 18.99 -9.12 17.92
CA GLU A 99 18.22 -7.87 17.90
C GLU A 99 18.56 -6.95 16.73
N SER A 100 19.80 -6.97 16.22
CA SER A 100 20.19 -6.13 15.07
C SER A 100 19.35 -6.48 13.83
N HIS A 101 19.16 -7.77 13.58
CA HIS A 101 18.32 -8.26 12.48
C HIS A 101 16.86 -7.87 12.67
N VAL A 102 16.34 -7.92 13.90
CA VAL A 102 14.97 -7.50 14.21
C VAL A 102 14.79 -6.00 14.00
N ASN A 103 15.75 -5.18 14.42
CA ASN A 103 15.68 -3.72 14.21
C ASN A 103 15.64 -3.40 12.72
N GLU A 104 16.47 -4.07 11.91
CA GLU A 104 16.50 -3.89 10.47
C GLU A 104 15.21 -4.39 9.80
N ALA A 105 14.69 -5.55 10.21
CA ALA A 105 13.41 -6.06 9.73
C ALA A 105 12.25 -5.11 10.06
N LEU A 106 12.24 -4.52 11.27
CA LEU A 106 11.26 -3.53 11.68
C LEU A 106 11.38 -2.22 10.91
N ARG A 107 12.60 -1.78 10.59
CA ARG A 107 12.86 -0.60 9.76
C ARG A 107 12.27 -0.81 8.36
N LEU A 108 12.57 -1.95 7.73
CA LEU A 108 12.02 -2.31 6.42
C LEU A 108 10.49 -2.42 6.45
N PHE A 109 9.94 -3.00 7.52
CA PHE A 109 8.49 -3.12 7.70
C PHE A 109 7.78 -1.78 7.89
N GLN A 110 8.38 -0.84 8.64
CA GLN A 110 7.83 0.50 8.82
C GLN A 110 7.82 1.25 7.49
N VAL A 111 8.90 1.21 6.73
CA VAL A 111 8.94 1.83 5.40
C VAL A 111 7.91 1.19 4.47
N SER A 112 7.74 -0.13 4.46
CA SER A 112 6.77 -0.75 3.55
C SER A 112 5.31 -0.58 3.97
N THR A 113 5.03 -0.52 5.28
CA THR A 113 3.64 -0.55 5.80
C THR A 113 3.14 0.84 6.19
N LEU A 114 3.94 1.62 6.92
CA LEU A 114 3.54 2.96 7.35
C LEU A 114 3.61 3.94 6.17
N ASP A 115 4.65 3.85 5.34
CA ASP A 115 4.70 4.69 4.14
C ASP A 115 3.56 4.30 3.19
N ALA A 116 3.29 3.01 2.94
CA ALA A 116 2.14 2.64 2.11
C ALA A 116 0.78 3.05 2.71
N ALA A 117 0.65 3.04 4.04
CA ALA A 117 -0.56 3.49 4.73
C ALA A 117 -0.72 5.02 4.76
N MET A 118 0.37 5.78 4.82
CA MET A 118 0.39 7.24 4.94
C MET A 118 0.55 7.96 3.60
N SER A 119 1.45 7.50 2.73
CA SER A 119 1.71 8.09 1.40
C SER A 119 0.60 7.84 0.39
N GLY A 120 -0.30 6.89 0.66
CA GLY A 120 -1.30 6.51 -0.32
C GLY A 120 -0.70 5.92 -1.61
N SER A 121 0.52 5.35 -1.57
CA SER A 121 1.20 4.73 -2.72
C SER A 121 0.42 3.56 -3.38
N LEU A 122 -0.71 3.16 -2.80
CA LEU A 122 -1.77 2.40 -3.46
C LEU A 122 -2.70 3.29 -4.33
N ALA A 123 -2.21 4.44 -4.79
CA ALA A 123 -2.90 5.38 -5.65
C ALA A 123 -3.24 4.68 -6.98
N GLY A 124 -4.51 4.31 -7.14
CA GLY A 124 -5.02 3.67 -8.37
C GLY A 124 -5.57 2.26 -8.20
N ALA A 125 -5.32 1.58 -7.06
CA ALA A 125 -6.05 0.37 -6.71
C ALA A 125 -7.48 0.72 -6.30
N GLU A 126 -8.47 -0.06 -6.73
CA GLU A 126 -9.88 0.18 -6.39
C GLU A 126 -10.06 0.28 -4.86
N GLY A 127 -10.49 1.46 -4.38
CA GLY A 127 -10.79 1.69 -2.97
C GLY A 127 -9.82 2.58 -2.18
N PHE A 128 -8.69 2.99 -2.76
CA PHE A 128 -7.66 3.78 -2.06
C PHE A 128 -7.46 5.14 -2.75
N THR A 129 -7.52 6.23 -1.99
CA THR A 129 -7.37 7.62 -2.48
C THR A 129 -6.30 8.33 -1.68
N THR A 130 -5.48 9.15 -2.33
CA THR A 130 -4.49 10.01 -1.67
C THR A 130 -5.21 11.04 -0.79
N GLU A 131 -4.50 11.67 0.16
CA GLU A 131 -5.09 12.73 0.99
C GLU A 131 -5.53 13.93 0.13
N GLU A 132 -4.76 14.27 -0.88
CA GLU A 132 -5.09 15.30 -1.88
C GLU A 132 -6.33 14.91 -2.72
N ASP A 133 -6.42 13.65 -3.16
CA ASP A 133 -7.60 13.13 -3.86
C ASP A 133 -8.82 13.13 -2.95
N HIS A 134 -8.66 12.79 -1.67
CA HIS A 134 -9.74 12.85 -0.69
C HIS A 134 -10.26 14.27 -0.50
N GLU A 135 -9.37 15.25 -0.36
CA GLU A 135 -9.76 16.66 -0.30
C GLU A 135 -10.46 17.11 -1.59
N MET A 136 -9.93 16.71 -2.74
CA MET A 136 -10.52 17.05 -4.04
C MET A 136 -11.94 16.47 -4.16
N LEU A 137 -12.12 15.20 -3.82
CA LEU A 137 -13.42 14.53 -3.83
C LEU A 137 -14.39 15.20 -2.84
N MET A 138 -13.94 15.59 -1.64
CA MET A 138 -14.77 16.33 -0.69
C MET A 138 -15.16 17.72 -1.21
N ARG A 139 -14.26 18.43 -1.90
CA ARG A 139 -14.58 19.73 -2.52
C ARG A 139 -15.65 19.57 -3.61
N ILE A 140 -15.49 18.57 -4.48
CA ILE A 140 -16.48 18.25 -5.52
C ILE A 140 -17.84 17.90 -4.88
N GLU A 141 -17.86 17.02 -3.87
CA GLU A 141 -19.08 16.61 -3.16
C GLU A 141 -19.77 17.82 -2.50
N LYS A 142 -19.03 18.68 -1.80
CA LYS A 142 -19.57 19.87 -1.14
C LYS A 142 -20.15 20.88 -2.13
N GLN A 143 -19.50 21.08 -3.27
CA GLN A 143 -20.01 21.96 -4.32
C GLN A 143 -21.25 21.38 -4.99
N LEU A 144 -21.27 20.08 -5.27
CA LEU A 144 -22.41 19.38 -5.84
C LEU A 144 -23.63 19.46 -4.91
N LYS A 145 -23.43 19.23 -3.60
CA LYS A 145 -24.46 19.38 -2.57
C LYS A 145 -24.95 20.83 -2.38
N ARG A 146 -24.12 21.84 -2.63
CA ARG A 146 -24.53 23.26 -2.55
C ARG A 146 -25.33 23.71 -3.77
N ARG A 147 -24.95 23.26 -4.96
CA ARG A 147 -25.60 23.66 -6.22
C ARG A 147 -26.89 22.90 -6.50
N PHE A 148 -27.00 21.66 -6.03
CA PHE A 148 -28.10 20.78 -6.35
C PHE A 148 -29.05 20.63 -5.17
N ALA A 149 -30.16 21.37 -5.14
CA ALA A 149 -31.12 21.32 -4.03
C ALA A 149 -31.81 19.94 -3.93
N ILE A 150 -32.20 19.55 -2.72
CA ILE A 150 -32.95 18.30 -2.49
C ILE A 150 -34.26 18.36 -3.27
N GLY A 151 -34.61 17.29 -3.97
CA GLY A 151 -35.80 17.20 -4.82
C GLY A 151 -35.66 17.84 -6.20
N SER A 152 -34.50 18.41 -6.55
CA SER A 152 -34.26 18.93 -7.90
C SER A 152 -33.72 17.84 -8.84
N GLN A 153 -33.86 18.06 -10.16
CA GLN A 153 -33.34 17.19 -11.22
C GLN A 153 -32.39 17.97 -12.13
N VAL A 154 -31.22 17.41 -12.40
CA VAL A 154 -30.21 18.04 -13.27
C VAL A 154 -29.63 16.99 -14.21
N SER A 155 -29.26 17.43 -15.42
CA SER A 155 -28.56 16.59 -16.40
C SER A 155 -27.16 16.23 -15.91
N GLU A 156 -26.82 14.94 -15.93
CA GLU A 156 -25.48 14.45 -15.57
C GLU A 156 -24.41 15.08 -16.46
N HIS A 157 -24.71 15.23 -17.76
CA HIS A 157 -23.81 15.86 -18.72
C HIS A 157 -23.46 17.30 -18.32
N ASN A 158 -24.45 18.09 -17.88
CA ASN A 158 -24.21 19.48 -17.49
C ASN A 158 -23.34 19.57 -16.24
N ILE A 159 -23.57 18.67 -15.27
CA ILE A 159 -22.75 18.56 -14.06
C ILE A 159 -21.30 18.25 -14.46
N VAL A 160 -21.08 17.22 -15.27
CA VAL A 160 -19.74 16.82 -15.70
C VAL A 160 -19.04 17.97 -16.42
N GLN A 161 -19.71 18.64 -17.36
CA GLN A 161 -19.14 19.78 -18.09
C GLN A 161 -18.80 20.97 -17.19
N ASP A 162 -19.61 21.27 -16.18
CA ASP A 162 -19.36 22.37 -15.26
C ASP A 162 -18.14 22.14 -14.36
N PHE A 163 -17.94 20.89 -13.91
CA PHE A 163 -16.76 20.52 -13.12
C PHE A 163 -15.51 20.35 -13.99
N LEU A 164 -15.65 19.92 -15.25
CA LEU A 164 -14.55 19.92 -16.23
C LEU A 164 -14.04 21.34 -16.51
N LYS A 165 -14.92 22.33 -16.64
CA LYS A 165 -14.54 23.76 -16.78
C LYS A 165 -13.72 24.29 -15.60
N GLN A 166 -13.96 23.75 -14.41
CA GLN A 166 -13.21 24.08 -13.19
C GLN A 166 -11.89 23.30 -13.06
N LYS A 167 -11.51 22.54 -14.10
CA LYS A 167 -10.29 21.72 -14.17
C LYS A 167 -10.27 20.53 -13.21
N TYR A 168 -11.44 20.02 -12.79
CA TYR A 168 -11.49 18.74 -12.09
C TYR A 168 -11.37 17.57 -13.07
N PRO A 169 -10.65 16.49 -12.71
CA PRO A 169 -10.51 15.33 -13.58
C PRO A 169 -11.84 14.57 -13.69
N GLU A 170 -12.20 14.16 -14.90
CA GLU A 170 -13.46 13.48 -15.22
C GLU A 170 -13.72 12.24 -14.33
N ARG A 171 -12.66 11.45 -14.09
CA ARG A 171 -12.70 10.26 -13.24
C ARG A 171 -13.13 10.57 -11.80
N ALA A 172 -12.71 11.71 -11.24
CA ALA A 172 -13.08 12.08 -9.88
C ALA A 172 -14.57 12.48 -9.79
N ILE A 173 -15.07 13.17 -10.81
CA ILE A 173 -16.47 13.61 -10.89
C ILE A 173 -17.41 12.39 -10.90
N TYR A 174 -17.18 11.43 -11.80
CA TYR A 174 -17.98 10.21 -11.84
C TYR A 174 -17.84 9.37 -10.57
N LYS A 175 -16.66 9.36 -9.94
CA LYS A 175 -16.46 8.68 -8.66
C LYS A 175 -17.34 9.28 -7.55
N VAL A 176 -17.44 10.60 -7.46
CA VAL A 176 -18.33 11.27 -6.49
C VAL A 176 -19.79 10.96 -6.78
N ILE A 177 -20.23 11.10 -8.04
CA ILE A 177 -21.60 10.80 -8.46
C ILE A 177 -21.99 9.36 -8.11
N HIS A 178 -21.15 8.39 -8.47
CA HIS A 178 -21.39 6.99 -8.18
C HIS A 178 -21.39 6.68 -6.66
N THR A 179 -20.53 7.36 -5.89
CA THR A 179 -20.50 7.24 -4.43
C THR A 179 -21.79 7.79 -3.81
N MET A 180 -22.28 8.94 -4.26
CA MET A 180 -23.54 9.53 -3.79
C MET A 180 -24.76 8.67 -4.19
N ILE A 181 -24.74 8.02 -5.36
CA ILE A 181 -25.79 7.06 -5.76
C ILE A 181 -25.78 5.83 -4.84
N ARG A 182 -24.59 5.25 -4.55
CA ARG A 182 -24.47 4.13 -3.62
C ARG A 182 -24.94 4.48 -2.21
N ARG A 183 -24.74 5.72 -1.77
CA ARG A 183 -25.24 6.25 -0.49
C ARG A 183 -26.74 6.55 -0.48
N GLY A 184 -27.41 6.49 -1.63
CA GLY A 184 -28.83 6.80 -1.77
C GLY A 184 -29.15 8.30 -1.79
N GLU A 185 -28.15 9.17 -1.92
CA GLU A 185 -28.32 10.63 -2.00
C GLU A 185 -28.77 11.06 -3.41
N LEU A 186 -28.35 10.32 -4.44
CA LEU A 186 -28.69 10.56 -5.84
C LEU A 186 -29.35 9.34 -6.48
N GLN A 187 -30.25 9.58 -7.43
CA GLN A 187 -30.89 8.54 -8.24
C GLN A 187 -30.81 8.88 -9.73
N HIS A 188 -30.42 7.91 -10.56
CA HIS A 188 -30.55 8.06 -12.01
C HIS A 188 -32.02 7.98 -12.43
N ARG A 189 -32.44 8.92 -13.27
CA ARG A 189 -33.74 8.93 -13.97
C ARG A 189 -33.52 9.12 -15.47
N MET A 190 -34.57 8.86 -16.26
CA MET A 190 -34.58 9.05 -17.71
C MET A 190 -33.40 8.35 -18.42
N GLN A 191 -33.31 7.02 -18.32
CA GLN A 191 -32.24 6.23 -18.96
C GLN A 191 -30.81 6.72 -18.61
N ARG A 192 -30.56 7.05 -17.34
CA ARG A 192 -29.29 7.60 -16.81
C ARG A 192 -28.90 8.99 -17.32
N LYS A 193 -29.77 9.71 -18.04
CA LYS A 193 -29.46 11.07 -18.52
C LYS A 193 -29.65 12.14 -17.44
N MET A 194 -30.44 11.86 -16.41
CA MET A 194 -30.73 12.80 -15.33
C MET A 194 -30.40 12.22 -13.97
N LEU A 195 -29.87 13.07 -13.08
CA LEU A 195 -29.67 12.80 -11.67
C LEU A 195 -30.76 13.51 -10.88
N PHE A 196 -31.37 12.81 -9.92
CA PHE A 196 -32.37 13.34 -9.00
C PHE A 196 -31.82 13.26 -7.57
N ARG A 197 -31.90 14.35 -6.80
CA ARG A 197 -31.42 14.38 -5.41
C ARG A 197 -32.51 13.97 -4.44
N LEU A 198 -32.24 12.92 -3.67
CA LEU A 198 -33.15 12.36 -2.66
C LEU A 198 -32.95 12.99 -1.27
N ALA A 199 -31.70 13.26 -0.87
CA ALA A 199 -31.30 13.81 0.44
C ALA A 199 -29.99 14.64 0.36
#